data_AF-A0A1Y1QRA8-F1
#
_entry.id   AF-A0A1Y1QRA8-F1
#
_cell.length_a   1.000
_cell.length_b   1.000
_cell.length_c   1.000
_cell.angle_alpha   90.00
_cell.angle_beta   90.00
_cell.angle_gamma   90.00
#
_symmetry.space_group_name_H-M   'P 1'
#
loop_
_entity.id
_entity.type
_entity.pdbx_description
1 polymer ?
#
loop_
_entity_poly.entity_id
_entity_poly.type
_entity_poly.pdbx_seq_one_letter_code
_entity_poly.pdbx_strand_id
1 'polypeptide(L)'
;MSLWINTVVSVLGVLAGAFLAMGSVISIANMQISWSGALLVSAMLVPVAFAISGIGAWWAYSLDAYQWVHYLMALPWVYLVMFVMAMLVAFKW
;
A
#
# COMPACT_ATOMS: atom_id res chain seq x y z
N MET A 1 -8.96 19.99 6.62
CA MET A 1 -7.76 19.57 7.38
C MET A 1 -7.34 18.13 7.07
N SER A 2 -8.23 17.12 7.21
CA SER A 2 -7.83 15.71 7.04
C SER A 2 -7.32 15.37 5.64
N LEU A 3 -7.84 16.02 4.60
CA LEU A 3 -7.48 15.72 3.21
C LEU A 3 -6.05 16.15 2.84
N TRP A 4 -5.60 17.28 3.36
CA TRP A 4 -4.21 17.73 3.24
C TRP A 4 -3.25 16.81 3.99
N ILE A 5 -3.64 16.36 5.19
CA ILE A 5 -2.89 15.34 5.94
C ILE A 5 -2.78 14.06 5.11
N ASN A 6 -3.90 13.57 4.53
CA ASN A 6 -3.88 12.40 3.66
C ASN A 6 -2.95 12.58 2.46
N THR A 7 -2.90 13.78 1.89
CA THR A 7 -2.04 14.08 0.74
C THR A 7 -0.57 13.94 1.12
N VAL A 8 -0.14 14.56 2.22
CA VAL A 8 1.23 14.45 2.73
C VAL A 8 1.57 13.00 3.07
N VAL A 9 0.67 12.31 3.76
CA VAL A 9 0.83 10.89 4.12
C VAL A 9 0.91 10.02 2.87
N SER A 10 0.11 10.27 1.84
CA SER A 10 0.12 9.52 0.60
C SER A 10 1.42 9.73 -0.18
N VAL A 11 1.93 10.97 -0.26
CA VAL A 11 3.21 11.25 -0.90
C VAL A 11 4.35 10.54 -0.17
N LEU A 12 4.43 10.68 1.15
CA LEU A 12 5.43 9.98 1.95
C LEU A 12 5.28 8.46 1.88
N GLY A 13 4.04 7.96 1.89
CA GLY A 13 3.69 6.56 1.79
C GLY A 13 4.03 5.94 0.44
N VAL A 14 3.90 6.67 -0.66
CA VAL A 14 4.38 6.23 -1.99
C VAL A 14 5.90 6.07 -1.96
N LEU A 15 6.64 7.06 -1.44
CA LEU A 15 8.11 7.03 -1.38
C LEU A 15 8.60 5.90 -0.48
N ALA A 16 8.08 5.82 0.75
CA ALA A 16 8.43 4.78 1.71
C ALA A 16 7.98 3.39 1.23
N GLY A 17 6.79 3.30 0.62
CA GLY A 17 6.25 2.09 0.03
C GLY A 17 7.09 1.58 -1.14
N ALA A 18 7.58 2.48 -2.01
CA ALA A 18 8.48 2.13 -3.10
C ALA A 18 9.83 1.61 -2.57
N PHE A 19 10.38 2.25 -1.54
CA PHE A 19 11.59 1.78 -0.87
C PHE A 19 11.39 0.38 -0.24
N LEU A 20 10.29 0.19 0.46
CA LEU A 20 9.91 -1.10 1.06
C LEU A 20 9.72 -2.18 -0.01
N ALA A 21 9.06 -1.84 -1.12
CA ALA A 21 8.87 -2.75 -2.25
C ALA A 21 10.21 -3.18 -2.84
N MET A 22 11.14 -2.24 -3.10
CA MET A 22 12.48 -2.55 -3.60
C MET A 22 13.26 -3.44 -2.63
N GLY A 23 13.27 -3.13 -1.33
CA GLY A 23 13.92 -3.98 -0.32
C GLY A 23 13.28 -5.37 -0.21
N SER A 24 11.97 -5.45 -0.40
CA SER A 24 11.22 -6.71 -0.36
C SER A 24 11.53 -7.63 -1.55
N VAL A 25 11.88 -7.10 -2.73
CA VAL A 25 12.18 -7.92 -3.92
C VAL A 25 13.28 -8.93 -3.64
N ILE A 26 14.39 -8.50 -3.02
CA ILE A 26 15.53 -9.37 -2.71
C ILE A 26 15.10 -10.46 -1.72
N SER A 27 14.31 -10.07 -0.70
CA SER A 27 13.81 -11.03 0.28
C SER A 27 12.89 -12.07 -0.37
N ILE A 28 11.94 -11.65 -1.19
CA ILE A 28 10.96 -12.54 -1.83
C ILE A 28 11.63 -13.46 -2.86
N ALA A 29 12.62 -12.96 -3.59
CA ALA A 29 13.36 -13.75 -4.58
C ALA A 29 14.08 -14.96 -3.97
N ASN A 30 14.42 -14.90 -2.67
CA ASN A 30 15.06 -15.99 -1.95
C ASN A 30 14.07 -16.93 -1.23
N MET A 31 12.76 -16.65 -1.26
CA MET A 31 11.76 -17.49 -0.62
C MET A 31 11.43 -18.72 -1.48
N GLN A 32 11.41 -19.91 -0.88
CA GLN A 32 11.07 -21.18 -1.55
C GLN A 32 9.57 -21.51 -1.49
N ILE A 33 8.72 -20.52 -1.73
CA ILE A 33 7.26 -20.68 -1.74
C ILE A 33 6.69 -20.58 -3.16
N SER A 34 5.67 -21.38 -3.45
CA SER A 34 5.05 -21.46 -4.78
C SER A 34 4.36 -20.16 -5.25
N TRP A 35 4.13 -19.22 -4.34
CA TRP A 35 3.41 -17.97 -4.57
C TRP A 35 4.28 -16.72 -4.37
N SER A 36 5.61 -16.85 -4.41
CA SER A 36 6.57 -15.74 -4.33
C SER A 36 6.34 -14.66 -5.39
N GLY A 37 5.94 -15.06 -6.62
CA GLY A 37 5.55 -14.13 -7.67
C GLY A 37 4.37 -13.24 -7.29
N ALA A 38 3.37 -13.79 -6.59
CA ALA A 38 2.23 -13.01 -6.10
C ALA A 38 2.68 -12.01 -5.02
N LEU A 39 3.60 -12.39 -4.12
CA LEU A 39 4.17 -11.47 -3.13
C LEU A 39 4.97 -10.33 -3.77
N LEU A 40 5.70 -10.59 -4.86
CA LEU A 40 6.42 -9.54 -5.60
C LEU A 40 5.45 -8.49 -6.14
N VAL A 41 4.37 -8.93 -6.80
CA VAL A 41 3.31 -8.02 -7.27
C VAL A 41 2.68 -7.30 -6.08
N SER A 42 2.42 -8.03 -4.99
CA SER A 42 1.83 -7.46 -3.78
C SER A 42 2.68 -6.34 -3.17
N ALA A 43 4.01 -6.51 -3.18
CA ALA A 43 4.96 -5.50 -2.72
C ALA A 43 4.90 -4.24 -3.58
N MET A 44 4.84 -4.38 -4.92
CA MET A 44 4.73 -3.25 -5.85
C MET A 44 3.39 -2.52 -5.74
N LEU A 45 2.33 -3.20 -5.28
CA LEU A 45 1.03 -2.59 -5.04
C LEU A 45 0.99 -1.73 -3.77
N VAL A 46 1.94 -1.86 -2.83
CA VAL A 46 2.02 -1.01 -1.63
C VAL A 46 2.11 0.48 -2.00
N PRO A 47 3.10 0.96 -2.80
CA PRO A 47 3.13 2.36 -3.21
C PRO A 47 1.91 2.75 -4.06
N VAL A 48 1.40 1.84 -4.88
CA VAL A 48 0.19 2.10 -5.69
C VAL A 48 -1.03 2.36 -4.80
N ALA A 49 -1.20 1.63 -3.71
CA ALA A 49 -2.29 1.83 -2.76
C ALA A 49 -2.25 3.22 -2.11
N PHE A 50 -1.06 3.72 -1.77
CA PHE A 50 -0.88 5.09 -1.28
C PHE A 50 -1.17 6.14 -2.37
N ALA A 51 -0.76 5.90 -3.62
CA ALA A 51 -1.08 6.79 -4.73
C ALA A 51 -2.60 6.88 -5.00
N ILE A 52 -3.28 5.72 -4.99
CA ILE A 52 -4.75 5.63 -5.16
C ILE A 52 -5.45 6.34 -4.00
N SER A 53 -4.96 6.19 -2.76
CA SER A 53 -5.49 6.92 -1.61
C SER A 53 -5.41 8.42 -1.80
N GLY A 54 -4.25 8.94 -2.21
CA GLY A 54 -4.04 10.37 -2.42
C GLY A 54 -4.94 10.94 -3.52
N ILE A 55 -4.87 10.39 -4.73
CA ILE A 55 -5.64 10.85 -5.89
C ILE A 55 -7.14 10.63 -5.67
N GLY A 56 -7.50 9.43 -5.21
CA GLY A 56 -8.88 9.05 -4.96
C GLY A 56 -9.54 9.91 -3.90
N ALA A 57 -8.84 10.27 -2.82
CA ALA A 57 -9.43 11.10 -1.76
C ALA A 57 -9.78 12.51 -2.27
N TRP A 58 -8.93 13.10 -3.11
CA TRP A 58 -9.24 14.38 -3.77
C TRP A 58 -10.40 14.25 -4.74
N TRP A 59 -10.45 13.16 -5.52
CA TRP A 59 -11.54 12.92 -6.45
C TRP A 59 -12.88 12.72 -5.73
N ALA A 60 -12.93 11.87 -4.69
CA ALA A 60 -14.13 11.66 -3.88
C ALA A 60 -14.62 12.95 -3.20
N TYR A 61 -13.69 13.79 -2.74
CA TYR A 61 -14.02 15.09 -2.16
C TYR A 61 -14.60 16.07 -3.19
N SER A 62 -14.10 16.04 -4.43
CA SER A 62 -14.67 16.87 -5.52
C SER A 62 -16.11 16.51 -5.90
N LEU A 63 -16.58 15.32 -5.51
CA LEU A 63 -17.93 14.80 -5.76
C LEU A 63 -18.83 14.87 -4.51
N ASP A 64 -18.40 15.57 -3.45
CA ASP A 64 -19.10 15.62 -2.14
C ASP A 64 -19.32 14.22 -1.51
N ALA A 65 -18.52 13.23 -1.91
CA ALA A 65 -18.69 11.83 -1.54
C ALA A 65 -17.86 11.48 -0.29
N TYR A 66 -18.07 12.21 0.81
CA TYR A 66 -17.20 12.22 2.01
C TYR A 66 -17.01 10.85 2.70
N GLN A 67 -17.98 9.94 2.55
CA GLN A 67 -17.88 8.56 3.04
C GLN A 67 -16.72 7.81 2.38
N TRP A 68 -16.49 8.01 1.08
CA TRP A 68 -15.44 7.35 0.32
C TRP A 68 -14.05 7.87 0.68
N VAL A 69 -13.94 9.15 1.07
CA VAL A 69 -12.68 9.74 1.53
C VAL A 69 -12.11 8.94 2.70
N HIS A 70 -12.94 8.55 3.68
CA HIS A 70 -12.48 7.77 4.84
C HIS A 70 -11.99 6.37 4.43
N TYR A 71 -12.70 5.68 3.54
CA TYR A 71 -12.28 4.37 3.04
C TYR A 71 -10.96 4.45 2.27
N LEU A 72 -10.80 5.48 1.44
CA LEU A 72 -9.57 5.69 0.68
C LEU A 72 -8.38 6.03 1.57
N MET A 73 -8.58 6.79 2.65
CA MET A 73 -7.55 7.07 3.65
C MET A 73 -7.10 5.80 4.38
N ALA A 74 -8.01 4.87 4.65
CA ALA A 74 -7.71 3.61 5.34
C ALA A 74 -7.08 2.54 4.43
N LEU A 75 -7.45 2.52 3.15
CA LEU A 75 -7.05 1.51 2.16
C LEU A 75 -5.55 1.16 2.17
N PRO A 76 -4.60 2.11 2.08
CA PRO A 76 -3.18 1.76 2.00
C PRO A 76 -2.66 1.10 3.27
N TRP A 77 -3.21 1.47 4.43
CA TRP A 77 -2.82 0.88 5.71
C TRP A 77 -3.32 -0.54 5.87
N VAL A 78 -4.57 -0.78 5.51
CA VAL A 78 -5.15 -2.14 5.51
C VAL A 78 -4.37 -3.02 4.56
N TYR A 79 -4.06 -2.52 3.36
CA TYR A 79 -3.25 -3.23 2.38
C TYR A 79 -1.84 -3.54 2.90
N LEU A 80 -1.17 -2.56 3.51
CA LEU A 80 0.17 -2.72 4.08
C LEU A 80 0.19 -3.78 5.19
N VAL A 81 -0.78 -3.77 6.11
CA VAL A 81 -0.89 -4.78 7.17
C VAL A 81 -1.08 -6.17 6.58
N MET A 82 -1.99 -6.32 5.60
CA MET A 82 -2.21 -7.59 4.92
C MET A 82 -0.95 -8.10 4.20
N PHE A 83 -0.21 -7.20 3.53
CA PHE A 83 1.06 -7.53 2.90
C PHE A 83 2.13 -7.99 3.91
N VAL A 84 2.28 -7.28 5.03
CA VAL A 84 3.22 -7.66 6.10
C VAL A 84 2.86 -9.03 6.69
N MET A 85 1.57 -9.29 6.93
CA MET A 85 1.12 -10.61 7.40
C MET A 85 1.41 -11.72 6.39
N ALA A 86 1.20 -11.47 5.10
CA ALA A 86 1.53 -12.41 4.04
C ALA A 86 3.04 -12.71 3.99
N MET A 87 3.89 -11.69 4.15
CA MET A 87 5.34 -11.85 4.28
C MET A 87 5.73 -12.70 5.49
N LEU A 88 5.16 -12.41 6.66
CA LEU A 88 5.45 -13.18 7.89
C LEU A 88 5.04 -14.65 7.77
N VAL A 89 3.92 -14.93 7.09
CA VAL A 89 3.52 -16.31 6.78
C VAL A 89 4.53 -16.94 5.83
N ALA A 90 4.92 -16.24 4.76
CA ALA A 90 5.91 -16.75 3.80
C ALA A 90 7.25 -17.12 4.45
N PHE A 91 7.73 -16.35 5.43
CA PHE A 91 8.97 -16.67 6.17
C PHE A 91 8.88 -17.88 7.10
N LYS A 92 7.66 -18.31 7.47
CA LYS A 92 7.49 -19.51 8.31
C LYS A 92 7.66 -20.82 7.53
N TRP A 93 7.61 -20.76 6.20
CA TRP A 93 7.69 -21.91 5.31
C TRP A 93 9.01 -21.89 4.55
#